data_AF-A0A2J7PVS1-F1
#
_entry.id   AF-A0A2J7PVS1-F1
#
_cell.length_a   1.000
_cell.length_b   1.000
_cell.length_c   1.000
_cell.angle_alpha   90.00
_cell.angle_beta   90.00
_cell.angle_gamma   90.00
#
_symmetry.space_group_name_H-M   'P 1'
#
loop_
_entity.id
_entity.type
_entity.pdbx_description
1 polymer ?
#
loop_
_entity_poly.entity_id
_entity_poly.type
_entity_poly.pdbx_seq_one_letter_code
_entity_poly.pdbx_strand_id
1 'polypeptide(L)'
;MSVVLYGCETWSLTLREEHRLRVFENRLLRRIFRRKRDEVTGGWREMHNEELHNLYSSPSIIRMIKSRRMRWAGHVAKMGETNAYRILVGKAEGKRPLGETRRRFVDNIKMDLRIMGWDGMDCIDMTQDRDQWRALVYTVMNLGFP
;
A
#
# COMPACT_ATOMS: atom_id res chain seq x y z
N MET A 1 -5.83 -3.90 -16.29
CA MET A 1 -5.78 -4.07 -14.80
C MET A 1 -5.03 -5.37 -14.52
N SER A 2 -4.00 -5.38 -13.67
CA SER A 2 -3.29 -6.63 -13.31
C SER A 2 -4.13 -7.50 -12.37
N VAL A 3 -4.20 -8.81 -12.63
CA VAL A 3 -4.95 -9.79 -11.81
C VAL A 3 -4.51 -9.76 -10.34
N VAL A 4 -3.22 -9.50 -10.09
CA VAL A 4 -2.64 -9.43 -8.73
C VAL A 4 -3.26 -8.33 -7.87
N LEU A 5 -3.80 -7.28 -8.49
CA LEU A 5 -4.34 -6.11 -7.81
C LEU A 5 -5.88 -6.12 -7.76
N TYR A 6 -6.53 -7.20 -8.18
CA TYR A 6 -7.97 -7.29 -8.11
C TYR A 6 -8.44 -7.40 -6.65
N GLY A 7 -9.38 -6.55 -6.24
CA GLY A 7 -9.94 -6.54 -4.88
C GLY A 7 -8.99 -6.13 -3.77
N CYS A 8 -7.76 -5.69 -4.09
CA CYS A 8 -6.74 -5.37 -3.08
C CYS A 8 -7.09 -4.16 -2.19
N GLU A 9 -8.09 -3.37 -2.62
CA GLU A 9 -8.67 -2.24 -1.88
C GLU A 9 -9.18 -2.62 -0.51
N THR A 10 -9.59 -3.87 -0.31
CA THR A 10 -10.16 -4.39 0.95
C THR A 10 -9.17 -5.23 1.76
N TRP A 11 -7.97 -5.47 1.23
CA TRP A 11 -6.99 -6.35 1.87
C TRP A 11 -6.41 -5.71 3.13
N SER A 12 -6.46 -6.44 4.23
CA SER A 12 -5.82 -6.08 5.49
C SER A 12 -4.46 -6.77 5.59
N LEU A 13 -3.42 -6.12 5.04
CA LEU A 13 -2.08 -6.70 4.96
C LEU A 13 -1.28 -6.49 6.26
N THR A 14 -0.61 -7.55 6.68
CA THR A 14 0.43 -7.52 7.72
C THR A 14 1.80 -7.16 7.11
N LEU A 15 2.75 -6.73 7.96
CA LEU A 15 4.12 -6.46 7.51
C LEU A 15 4.78 -7.68 6.85
N ARG A 16 4.45 -8.89 7.32
CA ARG A 16 4.92 -10.15 6.74
C ARG A 16 4.37 -10.37 5.34
N GLU A 17 3.09 -10.08 5.11
CA GLU A 17 2.48 -10.19 3.79
C GLU A 17 3.00 -9.11 2.83
N GLU A 18 3.21 -7.88 3.30
CA GLU A 18 3.86 -6.83 2.52
C GLU A 18 5.27 -7.26 2.10
N HIS A 19 6.07 -7.83 3.00
CA HIS A 19 7.39 -8.36 2.67
C HIS A 19 7.32 -9.46 1.60
N ARG A 20 6.37 -10.40 1.71
CA ARG A 20 6.16 -11.45 0.71
C ARG A 20 5.80 -10.88 -0.67
N LEU A 21 4.95 -9.85 -0.73
CA LEU A 21 4.61 -9.15 -1.98
C LEU A 21 5.82 -8.46 -2.59
N ARG A 22 6.68 -7.84 -1.77
CA ARG A 22 7.94 -7.23 -2.23
C ARG A 22 8.89 -8.27 -2.83
N VAL A 23 9.06 -9.42 -2.17
CA VAL A 23 9.89 -10.52 -2.69
C VAL A 23 9.32 -11.08 -3.98
N PHE A 24 8.01 -11.24 -4.07
CA PHE A 24 7.32 -11.67 -5.29
C PHE A 24 7.55 -10.71 -6.45
N GLU A 25 7.36 -9.41 -6.24
CA GLU A 25 7.60 -8.37 -7.23
C GLU A 25 9.06 -8.38 -7.71
N ASN A 26 10.02 -8.41 -6.79
CA ASN A 26 11.44 -8.48 -7.14
C ASN A 26 11.80 -9.74 -7.93
N ARG A 27 11.19 -10.89 -7.59
CA ARG A 27 11.39 -12.14 -8.33
C ARG A 27 10.85 -12.05 -9.76
N LEU A 28 9.71 -11.41 -9.96
CA LEU A 28 9.16 -11.16 -11.30
C LEU A 28 10.04 -10.21 -12.10
N LEU A 29 10.45 -9.08 -11.51
CA LEU A 29 11.31 -8.10 -12.17
C LEU A 29 12.65 -8.72 -12.58
N ARG A 30 13.29 -9.52 -11.71
CA ARG A 30 14.52 -10.26 -12.06
C ARG A 30 14.30 -11.24 -13.21
N ARG A 31 13.13 -11.88 -13.30
CA ARG A 31 12.81 -12.80 -14.40
C ARG A 31 12.65 -12.06 -15.75
N ILE A 32 12.06 -10.86 -15.73
CA ILE A 32 11.87 -10.04 -16.92
C ILE A 32 13.19 -9.42 -17.38
N PHE A 33 13.92 -8.77 -16.47
CA PHE A 33 15.15 -8.04 -16.80
C PHE A 33 16.44 -8.90 -16.77
N ARG A 34 16.32 -10.19 -16.40
CA ARG A 34 17.35 -11.23 -16.42
C ARG A 34 18.67 -10.87 -15.72
N ARG A 35 19.67 -10.38 -16.46
CA ARG A 35 21.03 -10.06 -16.00
C ARG A 35 21.54 -8.87 -16.79
N LYS A 36 22.20 -7.94 -16.13
CA LYS A 36 22.86 -6.80 -16.79
C LYS A 36 24.33 -7.16 -17.02
N ARG A 37 24.86 -6.80 -18.18
CA ARG A 37 26.30 -6.91 -18.43
C ARG A 37 27.00 -5.82 -17.63
N ASP A 38 27.96 -6.23 -16.82
CA ASP A 38 28.81 -5.32 -16.09
C ASP A 38 29.80 -4.67 -17.07
N GLU A 39 29.74 -3.35 -17.18
CA GLU A 39 30.59 -2.57 -18.09
C GLU A 39 32.06 -2.60 -17.65
N VAL A 40 32.33 -2.81 -16.36
CA VAL A 40 33.68 -2.79 -15.79
C VAL A 40 34.35 -4.16 -15.88
N THR A 41 33.64 -5.23 -15.50
CA THR A 41 34.20 -6.60 -15.48
C THR A 41 33.88 -7.42 -16.73
N GLY A 42 33.01 -6.91 -17.62
CA GLY A 42 32.59 -7.60 -18.84
C GLY A 42 31.69 -8.83 -18.63
N GLY A 43 31.46 -9.22 -17.37
CA GLY A 43 30.69 -10.38 -16.94
C GLY A 43 29.20 -10.10 -16.77
N TRP A 44 28.40 -11.16 -16.65
CA TRP A 44 26.96 -11.05 -16.40
C TRP A 44 26.67 -11.06 -14.90
N ARG A 45 26.23 -9.93 -14.35
CA ARG A 45 25.82 -9.83 -12.93
C ARG A 45 24.30 -9.78 -12.78
N GLU A 46 23.82 -10.29 -11.64
CA GLU A 46 22.45 -10.01 -11.21
C GLU A 46 22.34 -8.54 -10.83
N MET A 47 21.22 -7.90 -11.19
CA MET A 47 21.00 -6.49 -10.83
C MET A 47 20.61 -6.36 -9.37
N HIS A 48 21.10 -5.30 -8.74
CA HIS A 48 20.72 -4.95 -7.37
C HIS A 48 19.28 -4.43 -7.32
N ASN A 49 18.66 -4.51 -6.13
CA ASN A 49 17.26 -4.09 -5.95
C ASN A 49 17.05 -2.60 -6.30
N GLU A 50 18.04 -1.75 -6.02
CA GLU A 50 18.00 -0.31 -6.34
C GLU A 50 18.03 -0.06 -7.85
N GLU A 51 18.88 -0.80 -8.58
CA GLU A 51 18.95 -0.72 -10.05
C GLU A 51 17.63 -1.16 -10.69
N LEU A 52 17.01 -2.22 -10.16
CA LEU A 52 15.68 -2.69 -10.59
C LEU A 52 14.59 -1.64 -10.33
N HIS A 53 14.64 -0.97 -9.19
CA HIS A 53 13.68 0.09 -8.85
C HIS A 53 13.84 1.30 -9.77
N ASN A 54 15.07 1.72 -10.08
CA ASN A 54 15.34 2.83 -10.99
C ASN A 54 14.91 2.53 -12.43
N LEU A 55 15.16 1.31 -12.92
CA LEU A 55 14.74 0.88 -14.25
C LEU A 55 13.21 0.81 -14.39
N TYR A 56 12.52 0.36 -13.34
CA TYR A 56 11.09 0.14 -13.40
C TYR A 56 10.28 1.43 -13.26
N SER A 57 10.81 2.50 -12.63
CA SER A 57 10.22 3.87 -12.51
C SER A 57 8.72 3.96 -12.14
N SER A 58 8.11 2.83 -11.77
CA SER A 58 6.69 2.61 -11.62
C SER A 58 6.40 2.26 -10.16
N PRO A 59 5.24 2.64 -9.62
CA PRO A 59 4.89 2.34 -8.24
C PRO A 59 4.92 0.84 -7.97
N SER A 60 5.54 0.45 -6.86
CA SER A 60 5.55 -0.95 -6.41
C SER A 60 4.13 -1.48 -6.20
N ILE A 61 3.95 -2.80 -6.27
CA ILE A 61 2.65 -3.45 -6.00
C ILE A 61 2.09 -2.99 -4.65
N ILE A 62 2.94 -2.86 -3.63
CA ILE A 62 2.54 -2.40 -2.30
C ILE A 62 2.03 -0.96 -2.34
N ARG A 63 2.73 -0.05 -3.03
CA ARG A 63 2.29 1.36 -3.20
C ARG A 63 0.94 1.44 -3.90
N MET A 64 0.75 0.61 -4.93
CA MET A 64 -0.51 0.51 -5.65
C MET A 64 -1.65 0.05 -4.74
N ILE A 65 -1.42 -0.96 -3.89
CA ILE A 65 -2.40 -1.46 -2.93
C ILE A 65 -2.77 -0.36 -1.92
N LYS A 66 -1.77 0.31 -1.33
CA LYS A 66 -2.01 1.39 -0.34
C LYS A 66 -2.78 2.56 -0.94
N SER A 67 -2.40 3.01 -2.14
CA SER A 67 -3.08 4.09 -2.86
C SER A 67 -4.54 3.73 -3.16
N ARG A 68 -4.82 2.50 -3.63
CA ARG A 68 -6.18 2.02 -3.90
C ARG A 68 -7.02 1.90 -2.63
N ARG A 69 -6.43 1.36 -1.56
CA ARG A 69 -7.06 1.29 -0.23
C ARG A 69 -7.51 2.67 0.26
N MET A 70 -6.64 3.67 0.15
CA MET A 70 -6.98 5.06 0.52
C MET A 70 -8.05 5.66 -0.40
N ARG A 71 -7.98 5.42 -1.71
CA ARG A 71 -9.04 5.86 -2.62
C ARG A 71 -10.40 5.28 -2.24
N TRP A 72 -10.45 3.98 -1.94
CA TRP A 72 -11.67 3.30 -1.50
C TRP A 72 -12.16 3.83 -0.15
N ALA A 73 -11.26 4.03 0.82
CA ALA A 73 -11.60 4.58 2.13
C ALA A 73 -12.24 5.96 2.02
N GLY A 74 -11.66 6.87 1.23
CA GLY A 74 -12.24 8.20 1.00
C GLY A 74 -13.52 8.19 0.19
N HIS A 75 -13.74 7.17 -0.64
CA HIS A 75 -15.03 7.00 -1.31
C HIS A 75 -16.12 6.57 -0.32
N VAL A 76 -15.85 5.54 0.50
CA VAL A 76 -16.77 5.04 1.52
C VAL A 76 -17.08 6.10 2.58
N ALA A 77 -16.08 6.86 3.03
CA ALA A 77 -16.26 7.94 3.99
C ALA A 77 -17.23 9.04 3.48
N LYS A 78 -17.27 9.26 2.15
CA LYS A 78 -18.14 10.26 1.50
C LYS A 78 -19.54 9.75 1.18
N MET A 79 -19.76 8.45 1.19
CA MET A 79 -21.08 7.87 0.91
C MET A 79 -22.11 8.14 2.02
N GLY A 80 -21.71 8.71 3.17
CA GLY A 80 -22.58 8.90 4.33
C GLY A 80 -22.87 7.59 5.03
N GLU A 81 -23.97 7.53 5.81
CA GLU A 81 -24.37 6.42 6.70
C GLU A 81 -24.79 5.10 5.99
N THR A 82 -24.05 4.69 4.97
CA THR A 82 -24.19 3.38 4.32
C THR A 82 -23.69 2.25 5.23
N ASN A 83 -24.11 1.01 4.92
CA ASN A 83 -23.57 -0.18 5.60
C ASN A 83 -22.04 -0.28 5.51
N ALA A 84 -21.44 0.12 4.38
CA ALA A 84 -20.00 0.16 4.20
C ALA A 84 -19.32 1.18 5.12
N TYR A 85 -19.90 2.38 5.27
CA TYR A 85 -19.45 3.38 6.23
C TYR A 85 -19.57 2.88 7.67
N ARG A 86 -20.68 2.24 8.03
CA ARG A 86 -20.87 1.64 9.37
C ARG A 86 -19.85 0.54 9.66
N ILE A 87 -19.47 -0.26 8.67
CA ILE A 87 -18.39 -1.27 8.80
C ILE A 87 -17.02 -0.61 8.91
N LEU A 88 -16.80 0.48 8.16
CA LEU A 88 -15.55 1.24 8.19
C LEU A 88 -15.36 1.89 9.58
N VAL A 89 -16.33 2.67 10.04
CA VAL A 89 -16.28 3.43 11.30
C VAL A 89 -16.59 2.57 12.52
N GLY A 90 -17.32 1.48 12.32
CA GLY A 90 -17.84 0.61 13.37
C GLY A 90 -16.75 0.07 14.28
N LYS A 91 -16.81 0.46 15.56
CA LYS A 91 -16.06 -0.19 16.61
C LYS A 91 -16.81 -1.46 16.99
N ALA A 92 -16.37 -2.62 16.51
CA ALA A 92 -16.88 -3.87 17.06
C ALA A 92 -16.52 -3.93 18.55
N GLU A 93 -17.53 -3.86 19.41
CA GLU A 93 -17.41 -3.91 20.87
C GLU A 93 -17.24 -5.37 21.32
N GLY A 94 -16.17 -5.65 22.08
CA GLY A 94 -15.85 -6.99 22.56
C GLY A 94 -14.39 -7.14 22.99
N LYS A 95 -14.13 -7.94 24.04
CA LYS A 95 -12.76 -8.31 24.44
C LYS A 95 -12.15 -9.22 23.39
N ARG A 96 -11.01 -8.82 22.82
CA ARG A 96 -10.29 -9.62 21.83
C ARG A 96 -9.42 -10.68 22.50
N PRO A 97 -9.24 -11.86 21.88
CA PRO A 97 -8.20 -12.80 22.28
C PRO A 97 -6.82 -12.13 22.23
N LEU A 98 -5.97 -12.38 23.22
CA LEU A 98 -4.59 -11.91 23.19
C LEU A 98 -3.79 -12.70 22.13
N GLY A 99 -3.21 -11.99 21.15
CA GLY A 99 -2.37 -12.56 20.08
C GLY A 99 -2.18 -11.60 18.89
N GLU A 100 -1.35 -11.98 17.89
CA GLU A 100 -1.16 -11.23 16.62
C GLU A 100 -2.44 -11.28 15.78
N THR A 101 -3.39 -10.43 16.12
CA THR A 101 -4.70 -10.35 15.46
C THR A 101 -4.55 -9.64 14.12
N ARG A 102 -5.26 -10.10 13.08
CA ARG A 102 -5.41 -9.35 11.82
C ARG A 102 -5.82 -7.90 12.13
N ARG A 103 -5.06 -6.93 11.61
CA ARG A 103 -5.37 -5.50 11.73
C ARG A 103 -6.75 -5.24 11.13
N ARG A 104 -7.57 -4.39 11.78
CA ARG A 104 -8.77 -3.89 11.11
C ARG A 104 -8.36 -3.12 9.87
N PHE A 105 -9.27 -3.03 8.92
CA PHE A 105 -9.08 -2.22 7.72
C PHE A 105 -8.69 -0.77 8.07
N VAL A 106 -9.37 -0.17 9.05
CA VAL A 106 -9.04 1.17 9.57
C VAL A 106 -7.67 1.23 10.23
N ASP A 107 -7.27 0.18 10.96
CA ASP A 107 -5.94 0.15 11.59
C ASP A 107 -4.83 0.16 10.53
N ASN A 108 -5.07 -0.46 9.37
CA ASN A 108 -4.14 -0.39 8.24
C ASN A 108 -4.10 0.99 7.61
N ILE A 109 -5.24 1.67 7.46
CA ILE A 109 -5.26 3.06 6.96
C ILE A 109 -4.51 3.98 7.92
N LYS A 110 -4.78 3.87 9.23
CA LYS A 110 -4.07 4.64 10.26
C LYS A 110 -2.57 4.38 10.23
N MET A 111 -2.16 3.12 10.08
CA MET A 111 -0.76 2.77 9.94
C MET A 111 -0.15 3.40 8.67
N ASP A 112 -0.83 3.29 7.53
CA ASP A 112 -0.35 3.86 6.27
C ASP A 112 -0.23 5.40 6.36
N LEU A 113 -1.18 6.07 7.02
CA LEU A 113 -1.14 7.51 7.31
C LEU A 113 0.00 7.89 8.26
N ARG A 114 0.23 7.08 9.30
CA ARG A 114 1.32 7.29 10.27
C ARG A 114 2.69 7.22 9.61
N ILE A 115 2.91 6.26 8.72
CA ILE A 115 4.17 6.16 7.97
C ILE A 115 4.39 7.42 7.11
N MET A 116 3.31 8.07 6.68
CA MET A 116 3.35 9.30 5.87
C MET A 116 3.52 10.58 6.72
N GLY A 117 3.64 10.47 8.04
CA GLY A 117 3.78 11.61 8.95
C GLY A 117 2.45 12.28 9.34
N TRP A 118 1.31 11.66 9.01
CA TRP A 118 -0.02 12.17 9.35
C TRP A 118 -0.58 11.46 10.59
N ASP A 119 0.19 11.48 11.69
CA ASP A 119 -0.20 10.88 12.96
C ASP A 119 -1.06 11.88 13.76
N GLY A 120 -2.36 11.61 13.94
CA GLY A 120 -3.22 12.36 14.86
C GLY A 120 -4.50 13.00 14.31
N MET A 121 -4.74 12.98 13.00
CA MET A 121 -5.98 13.49 12.40
C MET A 121 -7.01 12.37 12.21
N ASP A 122 -8.31 12.65 12.36
CA ASP A 122 -9.33 11.67 12.03
C ASP A 122 -9.33 11.44 10.51
N CYS A 123 -9.14 10.20 10.10
CA CYS A 123 -9.12 9.81 8.70
C CYS A 123 -10.43 10.17 8.01
N ILE A 124 -11.55 10.17 8.74
CA ILE A 124 -12.86 10.53 8.19
C ILE A 124 -12.91 12.02 7.84
N ASP A 125 -12.47 12.89 8.75
CA ASP A 125 -12.44 14.34 8.53
C ASP A 125 -11.51 14.70 7.36
N MET A 126 -10.34 14.08 7.29
CA MET A 126 -9.39 14.27 6.17
C MET A 126 -9.99 13.93 4.81
N THR A 127 -10.92 12.99 4.74
CA THR A 127 -11.51 12.62 3.46
C THR A 127 -12.45 13.71 2.93
N GLN A 128 -13.00 14.58 3.79
CA GLN A 128 -13.94 15.63 3.37
C GLN A 128 -13.28 16.64 2.43
N ASP A 129 -12.03 17.02 2.70
CA ASP A 129 -11.23 17.78 1.76
C ASP A 129 -10.83 16.89 0.57
N ARG A 130 -11.48 17.12 -0.56
CA ARG A 130 -11.29 16.31 -1.77
C ARG A 130 -9.89 16.48 -2.35
N ASP A 131 -9.31 17.67 -2.27
CA ASP A 131 -8.06 18.00 -2.92
C ASP A 131 -6.88 17.57 -2.05
N GLN A 132 -6.96 17.75 -0.74
CA GLN A 132 -6.01 17.14 0.21
C GLN A 132 -6.03 15.62 0.12
N TRP A 133 -7.21 14.99 0.09
CA TRP A 133 -7.29 13.53 -0.02
C TRP A 133 -6.73 13.00 -1.34
N ARG A 134 -6.98 13.71 -2.45
CA ARG A 134 -6.40 13.36 -3.76
C ARG A 134 -4.89 13.51 -3.77
N ALA A 135 -4.37 14.60 -3.20
CA ALA A 135 -2.94 14.81 -3.06
C ALA A 135 -2.31 13.69 -2.23
N LEU A 136 -2.94 13.29 -1.13
CA LEU A 136 -2.47 12.19 -0.27
C LEU A 136 -2.44 10.84 -1.01
N VAL A 137 -3.49 10.51 -1.75
CA VAL A 137 -3.54 9.27 -2.55
C VAL A 137 -2.43 9.28 -3.62
N TYR A 138 -2.13 10.44 -4.20
CA TYR A 138 -1.05 10.62 -5.16
C TYR A 138 0.33 10.52 -4.50
N THR A 139 0.53 11.12 -3.32
CA THR A 139 1.79 11.02 -2.59
C THR A 139 2.07 9.60 -2.15
N VAL A 140 1.08 8.82 -1.71
CA VAL A 140 1.26 7.39 -1.39
C VAL A 140 1.62 6.57 -2.62
N MET A 141 1.10 6.94 -3.79
CA MET A 141 1.48 6.31 -5.04
C MET A 141 2.91 6.64 -5.44
N ASN A 142 3.44 7.82 -5.08
CA ASN A 142 4.69 8.39 -5.62
C ASN A 142 5.88 8.48 -4.66
N LEU A 143 5.68 8.57 -3.34
CA LEU A 143 6.77 8.64 -2.37
C LEU A 143 7.52 7.30 -2.30
N GLY A 144 8.84 7.39 -2.45
CA GLY A 144 9.76 6.32 -2.10
C GLY A 144 9.75 6.18 -0.58
N PHE A 145 9.31 5.03 -0.08
CA PHE A 145 9.69 4.64 1.27
C PHE A 145 11.21 4.39 1.27
N PRO A 146 11.95 4.87 2.27
CA PRO A 146 13.32 4.44 2.49
C PRO A 146 13.40 2.92 2.69
#